data_AF-A0AAD5H7N4-F1
#
_entry.id   AF-A0AAD5H7N4-F1
#
_cell.length_a   1.000
_cell.length_b   1.000
_cell.length_c   1.000
_cell.angle_alpha   90.00
_cell.angle_beta   90.00
_cell.angle_gamma   90.00
#
_symmetry.space_group_name_H-M   'P 1'
#
loop_
_entity.id
_entity.type
_entity.pdbx_description
1 polymer ?
#
loop_
_entity_poly.entity_id
_entity_poly.type
_entity_poly.pdbx_seq_one_letter_code
_entity_poly.pdbx_strand_id
1 'polypeptide(L)'
;MAVDSSSLEAANESIVRQAMVQIQSEAGLGSGPIAGLAPSFTLRANGVAYDLPGFLAMWRGRREHLQELSFTFEDVCCRGDRVAVFRSASVVAKDGTRQPGIAVFDVWRVVGGQIVSGEQCWQRLRGPAGDDIPHTAREAQLEEAVRRAVVGLHSLTEVQAHLRKCWAPSFSGTINGQQLDLARLCAHWAALQSELTTVLIDIKQSVVHGCFVGVIYHVLCGRADRQAAELRAVAIFQVDPATRQIVGSDAVVRVVSGTAEPEDECLPILMPA
;
A
#
# COMPACT_ATOMS: atom_id res chain seq x y z
N MET A 1 2.17 9.58 -29.64
CA MET A 1 0.79 9.70 -29.15
C MET A 1 0.83 9.53 -27.64
N ALA A 2 0.60 10.61 -26.89
CA ALA A 2 0.48 10.52 -25.44
C ALA A 2 -0.85 9.82 -25.15
N VAL A 3 -0.80 8.59 -24.66
CA VAL A 3 -1.97 7.96 -24.05
C VAL A 3 -2.19 8.71 -22.74
N ASP A 4 -3.37 9.32 -22.58
CA ASP A 4 -3.73 10.06 -21.36
C ASP A 4 -3.41 9.19 -20.14
N SER A 5 -2.47 9.64 -19.31
CA SER A 5 -2.04 8.94 -18.08
C SER A 5 -3.23 8.65 -17.16
N SER A 6 -4.22 9.54 -17.13
CA SER A 6 -5.49 9.36 -16.42
C SER A 6 -6.33 8.20 -16.96
N SER A 7 -6.31 7.95 -18.27
CA SER A 7 -7.03 6.83 -18.90
C SER A 7 -6.38 5.48 -18.59
N LEU A 8 -5.04 5.44 -18.49
CA LEU A 8 -4.29 4.25 -18.13
C LEU A 8 -4.44 3.92 -16.65
N GLU A 9 -4.38 4.91 -15.77
CA GLU A 9 -4.58 4.73 -14.32
C GLU A 9 -5.99 4.21 -14.03
N ALA A 10 -7.02 4.78 -14.67
CA ALA A 10 -8.39 4.28 -14.55
C ALA A 10 -8.53 2.83 -15.07
N ALA A 11 -7.84 2.48 -16.16
CA ALA A 11 -7.81 1.11 -16.67
C ALA A 11 -7.13 0.13 -15.69
N ASN A 12 -5.98 0.51 -15.12
CA ASN A 12 -5.26 -0.28 -14.13
C ASN A 12 -6.11 -0.51 -12.86
N GLU A 13 -6.75 0.54 -12.34
CA GLU A 13 -7.69 0.44 -11.24
C GLU A 13 -8.84 -0.52 -11.57
N SER A 14 -9.43 -0.39 -12.76
CA SER A 14 -10.51 -1.28 -13.22
C SER A 14 -10.08 -2.74 -13.26
N ILE A 15 -8.88 -3.04 -13.78
CA ILE A 15 -8.31 -4.40 -13.81
C ILE A 15 -8.20 -4.98 -12.40
N VAL A 16 -7.65 -4.21 -11.45
CA VAL A 16 -7.49 -4.66 -10.06
C VAL A 16 -8.83 -4.87 -9.38
N ARG A 17 -9.78 -3.95 -9.56
CA ARG A 17 -11.14 -4.11 -9.02
C ARG A 17 -11.84 -5.33 -9.59
N GLN A 18 -11.73 -5.57 -10.90
CA GLN A 18 -12.31 -6.76 -11.53
C GLN A 18 -11.70 -8.05 -10.98
N ALA A 19 -10.36 -8.11 -10.83
CA ALA A 19 -9.69 -9.26 -10.24
C ALA A 19 -10.17 -9.51 -8.79
N MET A 20 -10.32 -8.46 -7.98
CA MET A 20 -10.85 -8.57 -6.61
C MET A 20 -12.32 -9.02 -6.56
N VAL A 21 -13.16 -8.52 -7.47
CA VAL A 21 -14.55 -8.98 -7.60
C VAL A 21 -14.60 -10.45 -7.99
N GLN A 22 -13.71 -10.91 -8.85
CA GLN A 22 -13.63 -12.33 -9.21
C GLN A 22 -13.18 -13.20 -8.04
N ILE A 23 -12.18 -12.73 -7.26
CA ILE A 23 -11.77 -13.36 -6.00
C ILE A 23 -12.96 -13.44 -5.02
N GLN A 24 -13.79 -12.41 -4.96
CA GLN A 24 -15.00 -12.39 -4.13
C GLN A 24 -16.09 -13.35 -4.63
N SER A 25 -16.24 -13.48 -5.94
CA SER A 25 -17.36 -14.19 -6.58
C SER A 25 -17.22 -15.71 -6.58
N GLU A 26 -18.36 -16.40 -6.70
CA GLU A 26 -18.41 -17.81 -7.06
C GLU A 26 -17.88 -18.08 -8.49
N ALA A 27 -17.77 -17.09 -9.38
CA ALA A 27 -17.19 -17.29 -10.71
C ALA A 27 -15.66 -17.49 -10.69
N GLY A 28 -14.99 -17.13 -9.59
CA GLY A 28 -13.61 -17.54 -9.31
C GLY A 28 -13.46 -19.05 -9.00
N LEU A 29 -14.57 -19.80 -8.99
CA LEU A 29 -14.63 -21.25 -8.74
C LEU A 29 -14.44 -22.12 -9.99
N GLY A 30 -14.29 -21.55 -11.18
CA GLY A 30 -13.84 -22.33 -12.32
C GLY A 30 -12.39 -22.78 -12.12
N SER A 31 -11.98 -23.90 -12.71
CA SER A 31 -10.56 -24.16 -13.01
C SER A 31 -9.92 -23.09 -13.92
N GLY A 32 -10.70 -22.08 -14.33
CA GLY A 32 -10.27 -20.96 -15.14
C GLY A 32 -9.46 -19.91 -14.37
N PRO A 33 -8.70 -19.08 -15.09
CA PRO A 33 -7.85 -18.06 -14.51
C PRO A 33 -8.69 -16.95 -13.84
N ILE A 34 -8.20 -16.40 -12.72
CA ILE A 34 -8.61 -15.06 -12.30
C ILE A 34 -8.16 -14.11 -13.41
N ALA A 35 -9.12 -13.54 -14.11
CA ALA A 35 -8.87 -12.67 -15.23
C ALA A 35 -8.01 -11.49 -14.80
N GLY A 36 -7.06 -11.14 -15.64
CA GLY A 36 -6.11 -10.09 -15.36
C GLY A 36 -4.85 -10.54 -14.62
N LEU A 37 -4.74 -11.77 -14.06
CA LEU A 37 -3.44 -12.23 -13.53
C LEU A 37 -2.52 -12.69 -14.67
N ALA A 38 -1.28 -12.20 -14.67
CA ALA A 38 -0.26 -12.64 -15.60
C ALA A 38 0.23 -14.06 -15.27
N PRO A 39 0.73 -14.85 -16.25
CA PRO A 39 1.36 -16.15 -15.97
C PRO A 39 2.56 -16.06 -15.01
N SER A 40 3.26 -14.93 -15.01
CA SER A 40 4.38 -14.64 -14.12
C SER A 40 3.98 -14.03 -12.78
N PHE A 41 2.68 -14.08 -12.43
CA PHE A 41 2.16 -13.42 -11.24
C PHE A 41 2.84 -13.92 -9.96
N THR A 42 3.14 -12.98 -9.07
CA THR A 42 3.65 -13.23 -7.73
C THR A 42 2.89 -12.42 -6.69
N LEU A 43 2.69 -12.97 -5.51
CA LEU A 43 2.08 -12.26 -4.39
C LEU A 43 2.94 -12.45 -3.15
N ARG A 44 3.24 -11.39 -2.43
CA ARG A 44 3.69 -11.48 -1.05
C ARG A 44 2.56 -11.03 -0.15
N ALA A 45 2.06 -11.92 0.69
CA ALA A 45 0.99 -11.62 1.64
C ALA A 45 1.49 -11.88 3.05
N ASN A 46 1.50 -10.83 3.89
CA ASN A 46 2.01 -10.88 5.25
C ASN A 46 3.44 -11.46 5.32
N GLY A 47 4.27 -11.15 4.31
CA GLY A 47 5.63 -11.67 4.17
C GLY A 47 5.77 -13.06 3.55
N VAL A 48 4.68 -13.79 3.33
CA VAL A 48 4.70 -15.10 2.68
C VAL A 48 4.61 -14.93 1.17
N ALA A 49 5.59 -15.44 0.44
CA ALA A 49 5.65 -15.37 -1.01
C ALA A 49 4.88 -16.53 -1.66
N TYR A 50 4.11 -16.20 -2.69
CA TYR A 50 3.35 -17.12 -3.53
C TYR A 50 3.67 -16.81 -4.99
N ASP A 51 3.96 -17.84 -5.77
CA ASP A 51 3.81 -17.78 -7.23
C ASP A 51 2.33 -17.98 -7.61
N LEU A 52 2.00 -17.87 -8.90
CA LEU A 52 0.62 -18.06 -9.37
C LEU A 52 0.03 -19.43 -8.95
N PRO A 53 0.69 -20.59 -9.17
CA PRO A 53 0.17 -21.87 -8.69
C PRO A 53 -0.06 -21.92 -7.18
N GLY A 54 0.88 -21.42 -6.38
CA GLY A 54 0.78 -21.38 -4.92
C GLY A 54 -0.33 -20.47 -4.42
N PHE A 55 -0.50 -19.31 -5.04
CA PHE A 55 -1.61 -18.39 -4.76
C PHE A 55 -2.96 -19.05 -5.06
N LEU A 56 -3.11 -19.68 -6.23
CA LEU A 56 -4.35 -20.36 -6.61
C LEU A 56 -4.64 -21.55 -5.69
N ALA A 57 -3.64 -22.33 -5.30
CA ALA A 57 -3.80 -23.45 -4.37
C ALA A 57 -4.22 -22.96 -2.98
N MET A 58 -3.55 -21.93 -2.45
CA MET A 58 -3.91 -21.28 -1.19
C MET A 58 -5.34 -20.75 -1.22
N TRP A 59 -5.73 -20.11 -2.32
CA TRP A 59 -7.08 -19.54 -2.48
C TRP A 59 -8.16 -20.63 -2.50
N ARG A 60 -7.95 -21.70 -3.27
CA ARG A 60 -8.86 -22.85 -3.33
C ARG A 60 -9.04 -23.49 -1.96
N GLY A 61 -7.93 -23.77 -1.26
CA GLY A 61 -7.97 -24.36 0.08
C GLY A 61 -8.73 -23.48 1.09
N ARG A 62 -8.59 -22.15 1.03
CA ARG A 62 -9.40 -21.26 1.87
C ARG A 62 -10.88 -21.34 1.51
N ARG A 63 -11.22 -21.25 0.21
CA ARG A 63 -12.62 -21.22 -0.25
C ARG A 63 -13.40 -22.49 0.09
N GLU A 64 -12.75 -23.66 0.20
CA GLU A 64 -13.38 -24.90 0.67
C GLU A 64 -14.10 -24.73 2.02
N HIS A 65 -13.61 -23.82 2.87
CA HIS A 65 -14.15 -23.53 4.19
C HIS A 65 -15.05 -22.28 4.24
N LEU A 66 -15.09 -21.47 3.17
CA LEU A 66 -15.85 -20.22 3.15
C LEU A 66 -17.25 -20.41 2.56
N GLN A 67 -18.26 -19.91 3.26
CA GLN A 67 -19.61 -19.71 2.76
C GLN A 67 -19.69 -18.37 2.01
N GLU A 68 -19.36 -17.28 2.70
CA GLU A 68 -19.43 -15.91 2.16
C GLU A 68 -18.10 -15.20 2.31
N LEU A 69 -17.81 -14.34 1.33
CA LEU A 69 -16.70 -13.39 1.35
C LEU A 69 -17.22 -12.09 0.74
N SER A 70 -16.97 -10.98 1.42
CA SER A 70 -17.22 -9.66 0.84
C SER A 70 -16.05 -8.73 1.08
N PHE A 71 -15.80 -7.86 0.10
CA PHE A 71 -14.84 -6.77 0.21
C PHE A 71 -15.55 -5.44 0.13
N THR A 72 -15.14 -4.49 0.96
CA THR A 72 -15.50 -3.08 0.83
C THR A 72 -14.22 -2.31 0.55
N PHE A 73 -14.21 -1.57 -0.57
CA PHE A 73 -13.09 -0.70 -0.91
C PHE A 73 -13.22 0.60 -0.12
N GLU A 74 -12.39 0.76 0.89
CA GLU A 74 -12.34 1.97 1.72
C GLU A 74 -11.57 3.09 0.99
N ASP A 75 -10.55 2.71 0.22
CA ASP A 75 -9.75 3.61 -0.57
C ASP A 75 -9.02 2.91 -1.72
N VAL A 76 -8.77 3.66 -2.80
CA VAL A 76 -7.98 3.21 -3.94
C VAL A 76 -7.12 4.37 -4.46
N CYS A 77 -5.82 4.13 -4.54
CA CYS A 77 -4.83 5.04 -5.14
C CYS A 77 -4.21 4.35 -6.35
N CYS A 78 -4.21 5.01 -7.50
CA CYS A 78 -3.55 4.53 -8.71
C CYS A 78 -2.55 5.57 -9.19
N ARG A 79 -1.34 5.12 -9.54
CA ARG A 79 -0.32 5.95 -10.19
C ARG A 79 0.64 5.05 -10.97
N GLY A 80 0.88 5.40 -12.24
CA GLY A 80 1.78 4.62 -13.10
C GLY A 80 1.34 3.16 -13.23
N ASP A 81 2.25 2.22 -12.94
CA ASP A 81 1.97 0.78 -12.99
C ASP A 81 1.46 0.21 -11.66
N ARG A 82 1.16 1.06 -10.66
CA ARG A 82 0.73 0.64 -9.32
C ARG A 82 -0.70 1.02 -9.00
N VAL A 83 -1.39 0.10 -8.33
CA VAL A 83 -2.71 0.30 -7.73
C VAL A 83 -2.64 -0.13 -6.27
N ALA A 84 -2.74 0.80 -5.34
CA ALA A 84 -2.88 0.51 -3.92
C ALA A 84 -4.34 0.56 -3.50
N VAL A 85 -4.72 -0.39 -2.64
CA VAL A 85 -6.08 -0.54 -2.16
C VAL A 85 -6.03 -0.67 -0.64
N PHE A 86 -6.81 0.14 0.06
CA PHE A 86 -7.23 -0.16 1.43
C PHE A 86 -8.66 -0.67 1.39
N ARG A 87 -8.88 -1.88 1.90
CA ARG A 87 -10.18 -2.51 1.91
C ARG A 87 -10.46 -3.22 3.23
N SER A 88 -11.72 -3.30 3.58
CA SER A 88 -12.19 -4.22 4.61
C SER A 88 -12.72 -5.51 3.98
N ALA A 89 -12.57 -6.63 4.68
CA ALA A 89 -13.12 -7.91 4.27
C ALA A 89 -13.97 -8.52 5.39
N SER A 90 -15.10 -9.11 5.01
CA SER A 90 -15.95 -9.90 5.90
C SER A 90 -16.02 -11.33 5.38
N VAL A 91 -15.95 -12.30 6.30
CA VAL A 91 -15.87 -13.72 5.96
C VAL A 91 -16.86 -14.50 6.81
N VAL A 92 -17.65 -15.36 6.15
CA VAL A 92 -18.50 -16.35 6.81
C VAL A 92 -18.02 -17.73 6.40
N ALA A 93 -17.70 -18.58 7.36
CA ALA A 93 -17.31 -19.97 7.12
C ALA A 93 -18.55 -20.87 6.97
N LYS A 94 -18.39 -22.04 6.34
CA LYS A 94 -19.48 -23.01 6.10
C LYS A 94 -20.08 -23.61 7.36
N ASP A 95 -19.36 -23.57 8.48
CA ASP A 95 -19.87 -23.95 9.79
C ASP A 95 -20.74 -22.84 10.44
N GLY A 96 -20.97 -21.73 9.72
CA GLY A 96 -21.72 -20.56 10.19
C GLY A 96 -20.88 -19.55 10.96
N THR A 97 -19.60 -19.82 11.21
CA THR A 97 -18.71 -18.90 11.94
C THR A 97 -18.47 -17.64 11.12
N ARG A 98 -18.80 -16.49 11.70
CA ARG A 98 -18.50 -15.17 11.13
C ARG A 98 -17.15 -14.70 11.66
N GLN A 99 -16.19 -14.49 10.77
CA GLN A 99 -14.96 -13.80 11.14
C GLN A 99 -15.24 -12.30 11.16
N PRO A 100 -14.82 -11.57 12.21
CA PRO A 100 -14.95 -10.13 12.23
C PRO A 100 -14.09 -9.45 11.17
N GLY A 101 -14.38 -8.18 10.91
CA GLY A 101 -13.75 -7.37 9.86
C GLY A 101 -12.24 -7.53 9.80
N ILE A 102 -11.72 -7.73 8.59
CA ILE A 102 -10.29 -7.80 8.31
C ILE A 102 -9.93 -6.50 7.58
N ALA A 103 -8.95 -5.77 8.06
CA ALA A 103 -8.38 -4.65 7.32
C ALA A 103 -7.24 -5.17 6.43
N VAL A 104 -7.25 -4.78 5.17
CA VAL A 104 -6.27 -5.22 4.17
C VAL A 104 -5.74 -4.02 3.41
N PHE A 105 -4.42 -3.93 3.36
CA PHE A 105 -3.68 -3.04 2.50
C PHE A 105 -3.06 -3.89 1.41
N ASP A 106 -3.31 -3.52 0.16
CA ASP A 106 -2.69 -4.14 -1.00
C ASP A 106 -1.97 -3.09 -1.83
N VAL A 107 -0.87 -3.48 -2.47
CA VAL A 107 -0.24 -2.72 -3.57
C VAL A 107 -0.01 -3.68 -4.73
N TRP A 108 -0.72 -3.46 -5.83
CA TRP A 108 -0.68 -4.28 -7.05
C TRP A 108 0.14 -3.61 -8.13
N ARG A 109 0.82 -4.43 -8.94
CA ARG A 109 1.52 -3.98 -10.14
C ARG A 109 0.82 -4.47 -11.40
N VAL A 110 0.50 -3.56 -12.30
CA VAL A 110 -0.17 -3.84 -13.57
C VAL A 110 0.73 -3.48 -14.75
N VAL A 111 1.06 -4.46 -15.59
CA VAL A 111 1.89 -4.29 -16.79
C VAL A 111 1.18 -4.93 -17.98
N GLY A 112 1.06 -4.20 -19.09
CA GLY A 112 0.44 -4.74 -20.31
C GLY A 112 -1.02 -5.18 -20.13
N GLY A 113 -1.76 -4.51 -19.23
CA GLY A 113 -3.14 -4.88 -18.91
C GLY A 113 -3.29 -6.11 -18.01
N GLN A 114 -2.20 -6.57 -17.38
CA GLN A 114 -2.22 -7.72 -16.47
C GLN A 114 -1.54 -7.39 -15.15
N ILE A 115 -2.08 -7.90 -14.05
CA ILE A 115 -1.50 -7.90 -12.72
C ILE A 115 -0.34 -8.89 -12.70
N VAL A 116 0.88 -8.37 -12.54
CA VAL A 116 2.11 -9.16 -12.54
C VAL A 116 2.66 -9.40 -11.13
N SER A 117 2.33 -8.54 -10.17
CA SER A 117 2.71 -8.78 -8.77
C SER A 117 1.78 -8.07 -7.78
N GLY A 118 1.83 -8.48 -6.51
CA GLY A 118 1.21 -7.75 -5.41
C GLY A 118 1.97 -7.89 -4.08
N GLU A 119 1.86 -6.89 -3.24
CA GLU A 119 2.21 -6.91 -1.82
C GLU A 119 0.92 -6.72 -1.01
N GLN A 120 0.74 -7.49 0.05
CA GLN A 120 -0.46 -7.43 0.89
C GLN A 120 -0.07 -7.49 2.37
N CYS A 121 -0.61 -6.57 3.15
CA CYS A 121 -0.54 -6.58 4.60
C CYS A 121 -1.97 -6.54 5.16
N TRP A 122 -2.35 -7.56 5.93
CA TRP A 122 -3.69 -7.65 6.51
C TRP A 122 -3.66 -8.11 7.96
N GLN A 123 -4.67 -7.65 8.69
CA GLN A 123 -4.87 -7.98 10.09
C GLN A 123 -6.37 -8.13 10.37
N ARG A 124 -6.71 -9.09 11.22
CA ARG A 124 -8.06 -9.20 11.78
C ARG A 124 -8.28 -8.06 12.77
N LEU A 125 -9.40 -7.36 12.66
CA LEU A 125 -9.72 -6.26 13.57
C LEU A 125 -10.33 -6.76 14.87
N ARG A 126 -11.09 -7.86 14.83
CA ARG A 126 -11.64 -8.49 16.03
C ARG A 126 -11.42 -10.00 16.06
N GLY A 127 -11.32 -10.55 17.27
CA GLY A 127 -11.14 -11.96 17.56
C GLY A 127 -12.45 -12.74 17.42
N PRO A 128 -12.43 -14.08 17.55
CA PRO A 128 -13.62 -14.91 17.37
C PRO A 128 -14.83 -14.52 18.23
N ALA A 129 -14.60 -13.88 19.39
CA ALA A 129 -15.64 -13.37 20.30
C ALA A 129 -16.12 -11.94 19.98
N GLY A 130 -15.56 -11.28 18.96
CA GLY A 130 -15.92 -9.91 18.58
C GLY A 130 -15.14 -8.81 19.32
N ASP A 131 -14.18 -9.17 20.16
CA ASP A 131 -13.27 -8.25 20.86
C ASP A 131 -12.14 -7.80 19.93
N ASP A 132 -11.68 -6.55 20.03
CA ASP A 132 -10.54 -6.07 19.24
C ASP A 132 -9.31 -6.97 19.47
N ILE A 133 -8.59 -7.33 18.41
CA ILE A 133 -7.37 -8.14 18.56
C ILE A 133 -6.25 -7.22 19.02
N PRO A 134 -5.76 -7.37 20.27
CA PRO A 134 -4.65 -6.56 20.73
C PRO A 134 -3.41 -6.91 19.91
N HIS A 135 -2.67 -5.90 19.52
CA HIS A 135 -1.35 -6.09 18.93
C HIS A 135 -0.47 -6.82 19.94
N THR A 136 0.36 -7.75 19.48
CA THR A 136 1.46 -8.19 20.34
C THR A 136 2.32 -6.98 20.69
N ALA A 137 2.96 -6.96 21.86
CA ALA A 137 3.82 -5.84 22.25
C ALA A 137 4.90 -5.54 21.20
N ARG A 138 5.36 -6.57 20.48
CA ARG A 138 6.29 -6.45 19.36
C ARG A 138 5.65 -5.76 18.15
N GLU A 139 4.48 -6.20 17.71
CA GLU A 139 3.78 -5.58 16.57
C GLU A 139 3.42 -4.11 16.86
N ALA A 140 2.97 -3.81 18.08
CA ALA A 140 2.73 -2.42 18.51
C ALA A 140 4.00 -1.56 18.40
N GLN A 141 5.17 -2.10 18.75
CA GLN A 141 6.44 -1.39 18.62
C GLN A 141 6.84 -1.15 17.16
N LEU A 142 6.53 -2.07 16.25
CA LEU A 142 6.85 -1.95 14.82
C LEU A 142 5.91 -0.97 14.11
N GLU A 143 4.61 -1.05 14.41
CA GLU A 143 3.62 -0.09 13.94
C GLU A 143 3.99 1.33 14.39
N GLU A 144 4.33 1.50 15.66
CA GLU A 144 4.75 2.77 16.22
C GLU A 144 6.10 3.25 15.63
N ALA A 145 7.01 2.33 15.27
CA ALA A 145 8.23 2.70 14.56
C ALA A 145 7.92 3.31 13.18
N VAL A 146 6.99 2.71 12.43
CA VAL A 146 6.53 3.25 11.14
C VAL A 146 5.78 4.56 11.32
N ARG A 147 4.90 4.66 12.33
CA ARG A 147 4.18 5.90 12.65
C ARG A 147 5.15 7.06 12.87
N ARG A 148 6.16 6.87 13.72
CA ARG A 148 7.20 7.88 13.97
C ARG A 148 8.06 8.15 12.74
N ALA A 149 8.40 7.13 11.97
CA ALA A 149 9.18 7.31 10.75
C ALA A 149 8.43 8.21 9.76
N VAL A 150 7.14 7.95 9.50
CA VAL A 150 6.31 8.71 8.56
C VAL A 150 6.02 10.11 9.10
N VAL A 151 5.52 10.25 10.33
CA VAL A 151 5.16 11.57 10.91
C VAL A 151 6.38 12.46 11.11
N GLY A 152 7.56 11.88 11.40
CA GLY A 152 8.79 12.67 11.55
C GLY A 152 9.23 13.39 10.27
N LEU A 153 8.69 13.03 9.10
CA LEU A 153 8.97 13.71 7.83
C LEU A 153 8.37 15.12 7.75
N HIS A 154 7.50 15.53 8.68
CA HIS A 154 7.01 16.91 8.75
C HIS A 154 8.12 17.91 9.02
N SER A 155 9.16 17.50 9.76
CA SER A 155 10.27 18.37 10.14
C SER A 155 11.26 18.47 8.98
N LEU A 156 10.99 19.39 8.05
CA LEU A 156 11.84 19.60 6.87
C LEU A 156 13.30 19.87 7.26
N THR A 157 13.56 20.62 8.33
CA THR A 157 14.92 20.99 8.78
C THR A 157 15.76 19.78 9.18
N GLU A 158 15.16 18.77 9.81
CA GLU A 158 15.87 17.60 10.36
C GLU A 158 15.66 16.32 9.54
N VAL A 159 14.94 16.43 8.40
CA VAL A 159 14.47 15.28 7.62
C VAL A 159 15.62 14.35 7.22
N GLN A 160 16.79 14.90 6.91
CA GLN A 160 17.98 14.13 6.52
C GLN A 160 18.52 13.24 7.63
N ALA A 161 18.54 13.73 8.87
CA ALA A 161 18.96 12.95 10.03
C ALA A 161 17.90 11.92 10.40
N HIS A 162 16.63 12.32 10.32
CA HIS A 162 15.48 11.46 10.59
C HIS A 162 15.41 10.25 9.62
N LEU A 163 15.59 10.48 8.32
CA LEU A 163 15.64 9.42 7.31
C LEU A 163 16.72 8.37 7.62
N ARG A 164 17.95 8.83 7.92
CA ARG A 164 19.08 7.92 8.25
C ARG A 164 18.89 7.17 9.57
N LYS A 165 18.04 7.67 10.47
CA LYS A 165 17.70 7.01 11.73
C LYS A 165 16.63 5.94 11.54
N CYS A 166 15.61 6.23 10.74
CA CYS A 166 14.40 5.41 10.63
C CYS A 166 14.44 4.39 9.47
N TRP A 167 15.22 4.63 8.43
CA TRP A 167 15.41 3.71 7.31
C TRP A 167 16.77 3.04 7.40
N ALA A 168 16.81 1.73 7.16
CA ALA A 168 18.04 0.97 7.18
C ALA A 168 18.92 1.37 5.98
N PRO A 169 20.26 1.28 6.10
CA PRO A 169 21.16 1.49 4.96
C PRO A 169 20.88 0.55 3.78
N SER A 170 20.36 -0.65 4.05
CA SER A 170 19.95 -1.65 3.06
C SER A 170 18.52 -1.45 2.54
N PHE A 171 17.88 -0.31 2.83
CA PHE A 171 16.50 -0.06 2.43
C PHE A 171 16.33 -0.15 0.91
N SER A 172 15.29 -0.87 0.48
CA SER A 172 14.86 -0.97 -0.91
C SER A 172 13.34 -0.99 -0.98
N GLY A 173 12.76 -0.10 -1.77
CA GLY A 173 11.31 -0.04 -1.96
C GLY A 173 10.90 0.60 -3.26
N THR A 174 9.59 0.84 -3.40
CA THR A 174 9.02 1.55 -4.52
C THR A 174 8.01 2.61 -4.08
N ILE A 175 7.93 3.69 -4.87
CA ILE A 175 6.84 4.68 -4.79
C ILE A 175 6.28 4.83 -6.20
N ASN A 176 4.99 4.65 -6.44
CA ASN A 176 4.39 4.78 -7.78
C ASN A 176 5.05 3.91 -8.86
N GLY A 177 5.64 2.77 -8.46
CA GLY A 177 6.36 1.84 -9.34
C GLY A 177 7.86 2.15 -9.53
N GLN A 178 8.30 3.28 -9.01
CA GLN A 178 9.64 3.81 -9.15
C GLN A 178 10.57 3.30 -8.05
N GLN A 179 11.79 2.90 -8.41
CA GLN A 179 12.71 2.22 -7.48
C GLN A 179 13.40 3.21 -6.55
N LEU A 180 13.39 2.86 -5.27
CA LEU A 180 13.80 3.74 -4.21
C LEU A 180 14.72 3.04 -3.21
N ASP A 181 15.96 3.51 -3.15
CA ASP A 181 16.92 3.19 -2.09
C ASP A 181 17.05 4.37 -1.11
N LEU A 182 17.81 4.20 -0.02
CA LEU A 182 17.96 5.25 0.98
C LEU A 182 18.61 6.52 0.41
N ALA A 183 19.55 6.39 -0.53
CA ALA A 183 20.26 7.53 -1.10
C ALA A 183 19.31 8.38 -1.95
N ARG A 184 18.51 7.74 -2.80
CA ARG A 184 17.45 8.35 -3.59
C ARG A 184 16.39 8.99 -2.70
N LEU A 185 15.99 8.33 -1.61
CA LEU A 185 15.03 8.88 -0.64
C LEU A 185 15.58 10.15 0.03
N CYS A 186 16.85 10.14 0.43
CA CYS A 186 17.51 11.32 1.00
C CYS A 186 17.61 12.47 -0.02
N ALA A 187 18.05 12.19 -1.25
CA ALA A 187 18.18 13.19 -2.30
C ALA A 187 16.83 13.83 -2.66
N HIS A 188 15.79 13.00 -2.72
CA HIS A 188 14.42 13.41 -2.94
C HIS A 188 13.93 14.39 -1.86
N TRP A 189 14.06 14.03 -0.57
CA TRP A 189 13.66 14.92 0.52
C TRP A 189 14.51 16.19 0.61
N ALA A 190 15.78 16.15 0.19
CA ALA A 190 16.62 17.33 0.11
C ALA A 190 16.09 18.34 -0.93
N ALA A 191 15.63 17.86 -2.09
CA ALA A 191 14.99 18.71 -3.09
C ALA A 191 13.66 19.30 -2.59
N LEU A 192 12.86 18.52 -1.86
CA LEU A 192 11.62 19.03 -1.27
C LEU A 192 11.85 20.06 -0.18
N GLN A 193 12.92 19.91 0.61
CA GLN A 193 13.27 20.83 1.69
C GLN A 193 13.57 22.24 1.18
N SER A 194 14.09 22.40 -0.05
CA SER A 194 14.33 23.73 -0.64
C SER A 194 13.08 24.37 -1.23
N GLU A 195 12.04 23.59 -1.53
CA GLU A 195 10.85 24.05 -2.24
C GLU A 195 9.64 24.26 -1.33
N LEU A 196 9.45 23.38 -0.35
CA LEU A 196 8.28 23.37 0.53
C LEU A 196 8.53 24.18 1.80
N THR A 197 7.51 24.94 2.21
CA THR A 197 7.51 25.64 3.51
C THR A 197 6.74 24.86 4.57
N THR A 198 5.82 24.00 4.14
CA THR A 198 4.95 23.22 5.04
C THR A 198 4.81 21.81 4.53
N VAL A 199 4.95 20.83 5.43
CA VAL A 199 4.54 19.44 5.24
C VAL A 199 3.84 18.96 6.51
N LEU A 200 2.59 18.55 6.37
CA LEU A 200 1.79 17.94 7.43
C LEU A 200 1.35 16.56 6.94
N ILE A 201 1.56 15.53 7.74
CA ILE A 201 1.17 14.15 7.47
C ILE A 201 0.23 13.67 8.57
N ASP A 202 -0.88 13.06 8.17
CA ASP A 202 -1.85 12.49 9.08
C ASP A 202 -2.10 11.02 8.72
N ILE A 203 -1.77 10.11 9.64
CA ILE A 203 -1.99 8.67 9.46
C ILE A 203 -3.43 8.36 9.86
N LYS A 204 -4.24 8.01 8.86
CA LYS A 204 -5.67 7.73 9.04
C LYS A 204 -5.93 6.34 9.59
N GLN A 205 -5.18 5.35 9.12
CA GLN A 205 -5.32 3.95 9.54
C GLN A 205 -3.99 3.22 9.34
N SER A 206 -3.74 2.24 10.21
CA SER A 206 -2.62 1.32 10.13
C SER A 206 -3.06 -0.10 10.48
N VAL A 207 -2.35 -1.09 9.95
CA VAL A 207 -2.39 -2.49 10.40
C VAL A 207 -0.96 -3.02 10.48
N VAL A 208 -0.76 -4.02 11.31
CA VAL A 208 0.55 -4.66 11.47
C VAL A 208 0.38 -6.17 11.51
N HIS A 209 1.28 -6.87 10.83
CA HIS A 209 1.38 -8.32 10.92
C HIS A 209 2.82 -8.78 10.76
N GLY A 210 3.35 -9.45 11.79
CA GLY A 210 4.73 -9.90 11.78
C GLY A 210 5.70 -8.71 11.68
N CYS A 211 6.39 -8.59 10.55
CA CYS A 211 7.32 -7.47 10.29
C CYS A 211 6.81 -6.47 9.23
N PHE A 212 5.53 -6.56 8.85
CA PHE A 212 4.92 -5.70 7.85
C PHE A 212 3.93 -4.75 8.50
N VAL A 213 3.90 -3.50 8.05
CA VAL A 213 2.97 -2.47 8.50
C VAL A 213 2.33 -1.82 7.28
N GLY A 214 1.03 -1.99 7.11
CA GLY A 214 0.23 -1.28 6.11
C GLY A 214 -0.29 0.02 6.70
N VAL A 215 -0.20 1.13 5.95
CA VAL A 215 -0.68 2.43 6.39
C VAL A 215 -1.36 3.19 5.26
N ILE A 216 -2.34 4.01 5.64
CA ILE A 216 -2.90 5.07 4.81
C ILE A 216 -2.66 6.38 5.52
N TYR A 217 -2.12 7.35 4.79
CA TYR A 217 -1.86 8.67 5.32
C TYR A 217 -2.12 9.75 4.28
N HIS A 218 -2.48 10.92 4.79
CA HIS A 218 -2.70 12.13 3.99
C HIS A 218 -1.53 13.06 4.20
N VAL A 219 -1.13 13.77 3.16
CA VAL A 219 -0.07 14.77 3.22
C VAL A 219 -0.65 16.09 2.72
N LEU A 220 -0.53 17.14 3.51
CA LEU A 220 -0.72 18.51 3.07
C LEU A 220 0.66 19.14 2.93
N CYS A 221 1.05 19.49 1.72
CA CYS A 221 2.30 20.18 1.47
C CYS A 221 2.07 21.51 0.75
N GLY A 222 2.87 22.52 1.05
CA GLY A 222 2.68 23.86 0.49
C GLY A 222 3.97 24.64 0.38
N ARG A 223 3.96 25.58 -0.58
CA ARG A 223 4.95 26.63 -0.75
C ARG A 223 4.35 27.95 -0.26
N ALA A 224 5.18 28.92 0.11
CA ALA A 224 4.68 30.21 0.61
C ALA A 224 3.86 31.00 -0.43
N ASP A 225 4.11 30.77 -1.71
CA ASP A 225 3.58 31.53 -2.84
C ASP A 225 2.44 30.83 -3.61
N ARG A 226 2.05 29.61 -3.20
CA ARG A 226 1.05 28.79 -3.92
C ARG A 226 0.05 28.14 -2.99
N GLN A 227 -1.07 27.70 -3.58
CA GLN A 227 -2.04 26.87 -2.88
C GLN A 227 -1.38 25.55 -2.44
N ALA A 228 -1.68 25.10 -1.23
CA ALA A 228 -1.19 23.81 -0.74
C ALA A 228 -1.77 22.66 -1.57
N ALA A 229 -0.94 21.66 -1.84
CA ALA A 229 -1.33 20.40 -2.46
C ALA A 229 -1.69 19.38 -1.38
N GLU A 230 -2.77 18.65 -1.62
CA GLU A 230 -3.18 17.52 -0.80
C GLU A 230 -2.83 16.23 -1.53
N LEU A 231 -2.09 15.35 -0.85
CA LEU A 231 -1.71 14.03 -1.34
C LEU A 231 -2.33 12.96 -0.45
N ARG A 232 -2.67 11.84 -1.08
CA ARG A 232 -3.11 10.63 -0.40
C ARG A 232 -2.15 9.50 -0.72
N ALA A 233 -1.74 8.78 0.31
CA ALA A 233 -0.77 7.72 0.20
C ALA A 233 -1.27 6.44 0.87
N VAL A 234 -1.04 5.33 0.19
CA VAL A 234 -1.21 3.98 0.74
C VAL A 234 0.11 3.26 0.57
N ALA A 235 0.63 2.70 1.66
CA ALA A 235 1.95 2.09 1.68
C ALA A 235 1.98 0.84 2.54
N ILE A 236 2.82 -0.13 2.15
CA ILE A 236 3.20 -1.27 2.96
C ILE A 236 4.69 -1.15 3.25
N PHE A 237 5.06 -1.17 4.53
CA PHE A 237 6.43 -1.12 5.00
C PHE A 237 6.86 -2.47 5.54
N GLN A 238 8.09 -2.87 5.23
CA GLN A 238 8.79 -3.96 5.90
C GLN A 238 9.77 -3.37 6.91
N VAL A 239 9.70 -3.84 8.16
CA VAL A 239 10.48 -3.33 9.29
C VAL A 239 11.38 -4.44 9.81
N ASP A 240 12.68 -4.17 9.99
CA ASP A 240 13.54 -5.09 10.72
C ASP A 240 13.15 -5.09 12.21
N PRO A 241 12.72 -6.24 12.78
CA PRO A 241 12.27 -6.26 14.15
C PRO A 241 13.35 -5.99 15.20
N ALA A 242 14.63 -6.21 14.87
CA ALA A 242 15.73 -6.02 15.81
C ALA A 242 16.08 -4.53 15.95
N THR A 243 16.20 -3.84 14.82
CA THR A 243 16.59 -2.42 14.78
C THR A 243 15.38 -1.48 14.79
N ARG A 244 14.20 -1.98 14.42
CA ARG A 244 12.97 -1.21 14.18
C ARG A 244 13.13 -0.18 13.04
N GLN A 245 14.08 -0.42 12.14
CA GLN A 245 14.27 0.38 10.95
C GLN A 245 13.46 -0.18 9.78
N ILE A 246 13.02 0.70 8.89
CA ILE A 246 12.34 0.33 7.64
C ILE A 246 13.40 -0.22 6.67
N VAL A 247 13.21 -1.46 6.22
CA VAL A 247 14.10 -2.15 5.27
C VAL A 247 13.50 -2.29 3.89
N GLY A 248 12.19 -2.09 3.73
CA GLY A 248 11.57 -1.99 2.42
C GLY A 248 10.17 -1.39 2.44
N SER A 249 9.68 -1.03 1.25
CA SER A 249 8.33 -0.50 1.09
C SER A 249 7.78 -0.70 -0.32
N ASP A 250 6.45 -0.76 -0.47
CA ASP A 250 5.76 -0.46 -1.72
C ASP A 250 4.66 0.56 -1.41
N ALA A 251 4.64 1.69 -2.11
CA ALA A 251 3.74 2.80 -1.84
C ALA A 251 3.16 3.40 -3.13
N VAL A 252 1.94 3.89 -3.03
CA VAL A 252 1.28 4.68 -4.09
C VAL A 252 0.82 5.99 -3.50
N VAL A 253 1.20 7.08 -4.14
CA VAL A 253 0.87 8.45 -3.75
C VAL A 253 0.18 9.15 -4.90
N ARG A 254 -0.99 9.73 -4.61
CA ARG A 254 -1.83 10.44 -5.57
C ARG A 254 -2.13 11.85 -5.08
N VAL A 255 -2.15 12.82 -6.00
CA VAL A 255 -2.66 14.18 -5.72
C VAL A 255 -4.19 14.16 -5.65
N VAL A 256 -4.75 14.76 -4.59
CA VAL A 256 -6.18 14.87 -4.34
C VAL A 256 -6.69 16.26 -4.74
N SER A 257 -5.98 17.32 -4.37
CA SER A 257 -6.37 18.70 -4.63
C SER A 257 -5.16 19.64 -4.67
N GLY A 258 -5.33 20.83 -5.30
CA GLY A 258 -4.26 21.80 -5.63
C GLY A 258 -4.05 21.90 -7.14
N THR A 259 -3.81 23.10 -7.67
CA THR A 259 -3.54 23.30 -9.11
C THR A 259 -2.23 22.63 -9.46
N ALA A 260 -2.28 21.46 -10.08
CA ALA A 260 -1.13 20.89 -10.75
C ALA A 260 -0.99 21.59 -12.11
N GLU A 261 -0.18 22.63 -12.23
CA GLU A 261 0.38 22.97 -13.55
C GLU A 261 1.29 21.81 -14.02
N PRO A 262 1.67 21.70 -15.30
CA PRO A 262 2.55 20.64 -15.79
C PRO A 262 3.90 20.55 -15.04
N GLU A 263 4.31 21.61 -14.37
CA GLU A 263 5.48 21.65 -13.49
C GLU A 263 5.19 21.13 -12.07
N ASP A 264 3.92 21.11 -11.65
CA ASP A 264 3.40 20.53 -10.41
C ASP A 264 2.89 19.09 -10.61
N GLU A 265 2.73 18.61 -11.87
CA GLU A 265 2.82 17.17 -12.19
C GLU A 265 4.17 16.59 -11.74
N CYS A 266 5.16 17.47 -11.53
CA CYS A 266 6.38 17.09 -10.88
C CYS A 266 6.25 16.86 -9.38
N LEU A 267 5.19 17.18 -8.63
CA LEU A 267 5.12 16.78 -7.20
C LEU A 267 5.07 15.25 -7.00
N PRO A 268 4.35 14.50 -7.87
CA PRO A 268 4.50 13.04 -7.97
C PRO A 268 5.82 12.54 -8.60
N ILE A 269 6.52 13.34 -9.42
CA ILE A 269 7.85 13.03 -10.03
C ILE A 269 9.00 13.40 -9.07
N LEU A 270 8.71 14.34 -8.18
CA LEU A 270 9.48 14.80 -7.06
C LEU A 270 9.22 13.89 -5.89
N MET A 271 8.52 12.75 -6.00
CA MET A 271 8.69 11.53 -5.21
C MET A 271 9.35 10.49 -6.13
N PRO A 272 10.42 9.79 -5.71
CA PRO A 272 11.55 9.47 -6.59
C PRO A 272 11.27 8.43 -7.67
N ALA A 273 11.93 8.68 -8.82
CA ALA A 273 11.87 8.15 -10.19
C ALA A 273 12.07 6.65 -10.49
#